data_AF-A0A968MTE5-F1
#
_entry.id   AF-A0A968MTE5-F1
#
_cell.length_a   1.000
_cell.length_b   1.000
_cell.length_c   1.000
_cell.angle_alpha   90.00
_cell.angle_beta   90.00
_cell.angle_gamma   90.00
#
_symmetry.space_group_name_H-M   'P 1'
#
loop_
_entity.id
_entity.type
_entity.pdbx_description
1 polymer ?
#
loop_
_entity_poly.entity_id
_entity_poly.type
_entity_poly.pdbx_seq_one_letter_code
_entity_poly.pdbx_strand_id
1 'polypeptide(L)'
;MLQEVVPIAEKFIGGKLIIQPANTSLQSKEIPVEMFFHKIVMLRDRLRVLEQNINSHTKLTDEDKVNLQQYITRIYGSLTTFNILFRDKEHNFVGSGGDK
;
A
#
# COMPACT_ATOMS: atom_id res chain seq x y z
N MET A 1 11.71 -12.10 -10.41
CA MET A 1 11.16 -10.75 -10.66
C MET A 1 12.00 -9.79 -9.83
N LEU A 2 12.68 -8.83 -10.46
CA LEU A 2 13.37 -7.77 -9.74
C LEU A 2 12.29 -6.88 -9.12
N GLN A 3 12.24 -6.85 -7.79
CA GLN A 3 11.33 -6.00 -7.06
C GLN A 3 11.72 -4.54 -7.35
N GLU A 4 10.76 -3.71 -7.78
CA GLU A 4 11.00 -2.30 -8.05
C GLU A 4 11.59 -1.64 -6.79
N VAL A 5 12.72 -0.94 -6.94
CA VAL A 5 13.30 -0.18 -5.84
C VAL A 5 12.49 1.10 -5.68
N VAL A 6 11.60 1.12 -4.70
CA VAL A 6 10.79 2.29 -4.37
C VAL A 6 11.47 3.11 -3.27
N PRO A 7 11.75 4.40 -3.52
CA PRO A 7 12.40 5.29 -2.55
C PRO A 7 11.41 5.82 -1.49
N ILE A 8 11.84 5.79 -0.23
CA ILE A 8 11.12 6.44 0.87
C ILE A 8 11.36 7.96 0.84
N ALA A 9 10.38 8.75 1.27
CA ALA A 9 10.52 10.20 1.40
C ALA A 9 11.63 10.55 2.40
N GLU A 10 12.51 11.49 2.02
CA GLU A 10 13.78 11.78 2.70
C GLU A 10 13.61 12.08 4.20
N LYS A 11 12.55 12.80 4.56
CA LYS A 11 12.24 13.19 5.95
C LYS A 11 11.99 12.01 6.91
N PHE A 12 11.79 10.80 6.39
CA PHE A 12 11.58 9.60 7.19
C PHE A 12 12.83 8.71 7.29
N ILE A 13 13.89 8.94 6.50
CA ILE A 13 15.09 8.08 6.50
C ILE A 13 15.71 8.04 7.91
N GLY A 14 16.02 6.83 8.39
CA GLY A 14 16.55 6.56 9.74
C GLY A 14 15.49 6.65 10.85
N GLY A 15 14.22 6.87 10.49
CA GLY A 15 13.12 7.00 11.43
C GLY A 15 12.56 5.67 11.94
N LYS A 16 11.53 5.76 12.77
CA LYS A 16 10.80 4.61 13.31
C LYS A 16 9.30 4.86 13.35
N LEU A 17 8.53 3.81 13.07
CA LEU A 17 7.11 3.73 13.41
C LEU A 17 7.01 3.29 14.88
N ILE A 18 6.23 4.03 15.67
CA ILE A 18 5.97 3.71 17.08
C ILE A 18 4.51 3.31 17.22
N ILE A 19 4.27 2.06 17.60
CA ILE A 19 2.93 1.59 17.99
C ILE A 19 2.83 1.80 19.50
N GLN A 20 2.10 2.85 19.89
CA GLN A 20 1.93 3.28 21.26
C GLN A 20 0.61 2.73 21.83
N PRO A 21 0.64 1.89 22.88
CA PRO A 21 -0.57 1.51 23.60
C PRO A 21 -1.19 2.72 24.31
N ALA A 22 -2.53 2.73 24.39
CA ALA A 22 -3.26 3.72 25.19
C ALA A 22 -2.98 3.59 26.69
N ASN A 23 -2.71 2.36 27.15
CA ASN A 23 -2.23 2.13 28.50
C ASN A 23 -0.74 2.48 28.58
N THR A 24 -0.43 3.57 29.29
CA THR A 24 0.93 4.11 29.42
C THR A 24 1.86 3.26 30.29
N SER A 25 1.36 2.24 30.99
CA SER A 25 2.22 1.28 31.69
C SER A 25 2.82 0.20 30.78
N LEU A 26 2.32 0.07 29.55
CA LEU A 26 2.83 -0.88 28.56
C LEU A 26 3.91 -0.25 27.68
N GLN A 27 4.92 -1.04 27.32
CA GLN A 27 5.99 -0.60 26.44
C GLN A 27 5.48 -0.43 25.00
N SER A 28 5.91 0.64 24.34
CA SER A 28 5.66 0.85 22.91
C SER A 28 6.47 -0.12 22.05
N LYS A 29 5.93 -0.46 20.89
CA LYS A 29 6.66 -1.25 19.88
C LYS A 29 7.25 -0.30 18.84
N GLU A 30 8.57 -0.35 18.69
CA GLU A 30 9.28 0.38 17.65
C GLU A 30 9.57 -0.52 16.46
N ILE A 31 9.38 0.02 15.26
CA ILE A 31 9.66 -0.67 13.99
C ILE A 31 10.45 0.32 13.12
N PRO A 32 11.64 -0.05 12.60
CA PRO A 32 12.36 0.78 11.63
C PRO A 32 11.44 1.15 10.46
N VAL A 33 11.38 2.43 10.09
CA VAL A 33 10.39 2.88 9.11
C VAL A 33 10.64 2.31 7.72
N GLU A 34 11.89 2.02 7.36
CA GLU A 34 12.26 1.36 6.12
C GLU A 34 11.70 -0.08 6.07
N MET A 35 11.72 -0.79 7.20
CA MET A 35 11.14 -2.13 7.29
C MET A 35 9.63 -2.08 7.11
N PHE A 36 8.96 -1.09 7.73
CA PHE A 36 7.54 -0.88 7.54
C PHE A 36 7.22 -0.51 6.09
N PHE A 37 7.96 0.44 5.51
CA PHE A 37 7.79 0.91 4.15
C PHE A 37 7.99 -0.21 3.13
N HIS A 38 9.02 -1.05 3.30
CA HIS A 38 9.23 -2.22 2.45
C HIS A 38 8.00 -3.16 2.46
N LYS A 39 7.36 -3.36 3.62
CA LYS A 39 6.12 -4.15 3.69
C LYS A 39 4.95 -3.49 2.96
N ILE A 40 4.85 -2.15 3.01
CA ILE A 40 3.85 -1.38 2.26
C ILE A 40 4.06 -1.52 0.75
N VAL A 41 5.32 -1.43 0.27
CA VAL A 41 5.68 -1.65 -1.14
C VAL A 41 5.36 -3.09 -1.56
N MET A 42 5.71 -4.10 -0.75
CA MET A 42 5.34 -5.49 -1.00
C MET A 42 3.82 -5.71 -1.14
N LEU A 43 3.03 -5.04 -0.30
CA LEU A 43 1.57 -5.14 -0.35
C LEU A 43 1.05 -4.54 -1.67
N ARG A 44 1.53 -3.35 -2.05
CA ARG A 44 1.20 -2.71 -3.34
C ARG A 44 1.50 -3.62 -4.52
N ASP A 45 2.69 -4.22 -4.54
CA ASP A 45 3.11 -5.08 -5.64
C ASP A 45 2.24 -6.35 -5.74
N ARG A 46 1.83 -6.92 -4.61
CA ARG A 46 0.88 -8.06 -4.57
C ARG A 46 -0.50 -7.68 -5.09
N LEU A 47 -1.01 -6.49 -4.78
CA LEU A 47 -2.28 -6.00 -5.32
C LEU A 47 -2.21 -5.79 -6.84
N ARG A 48 -1.10 -5.24 -7.36
CA ARG A 48 -0.87 -5.11 -8.81
C ARG A 48 -0.87 -6.46 -9.51
N VAL A 49 -0.21 -7.47 -8.93
CA VAL A 49 -0.22 -8.85 -9.47
C VAL A 49 -1.63 -9.45 -9.42
N LEU A 50 -2.38 -9.23 -8.34
CA LEU A 50 -3.76 -9.69 -8.23
C LEU A 50 -4.65 -9.08 -9.32
N GLU A 51 -4.53 -7.77 -9.55
CA GLU A 51 -5.24 -7.05 -10.60
C GLU A 51 -4.91 -7.61 -12.00
N GLN A 52 -3.62 -7.82 -12.30
CA GLN A 52 -3.20 -8.45 -13.55
C GLN A 52 -3.81 -9.84 -13.73
N ASN A 53 -3.80 -10.67 -12.68
CA ASN A 53 -4.38 -12.01 -12.73
C ASN A 53 -5.89 -11.99 -13.01
N ILE A 54 -6.63 -11.04 -12.41
CA ILE A 54 -8.06 -10.84 -12.67
C ILE A 54 -8.30 -10.43 -14.13
N ASN A 55 -7.51 -9.48 -14.64
CA ASN A 55 -7.61 -9.01 -16.01
C ASN A 55 -7.41 -10.13 -17.02
N SER A 56 -6.40 -10.98 -16.80
CA SER A 56 -6.09 -12.12 -17.67
C SER A 56 -6.93 -13.38 -17.41
N HIS A 57 -7.83 -13.37 -16.43
CA HIS A 57 -8.58 -14.57 -16.07
C HIS A 57 -9.59 -14.93 -17.16
N THR A 58 -9.48 -16.14 -17.72
CA THR A 58 -10.27 -16.58 -18.88
C THR A 58 -11.69 -17.01 -18.55
N LYS A 59 -11.97 -17.33 -17.27
CA LYS A 59 -13.30 -17.78 -16.81
C LYS A 59 -14.16 -16.70 -16.15
N LEU A 60 -13.59 -15.52 -15.86
CA LEU A 60 -14.35 -14.43 -15.25
C LEU A 60 -15.07 -13.67 -16.35
N THR A 61 -16.35 -13.35 -16.12
CA THR A 61 -17.10 -12.44 -17.00
C THR A 61 -16.56 -11.01 -16.86
N ASP A 62 -16.88 -10.14 -17.80
CA ASP A 62 -16.49 -8.73 -17.72
C ASP A 62 -17.11 -8.04 -16.50
N GLU A 63 -18.34 -8.41 -16.13
CA GLU A 63 -19.02 -7.91 -14.93
C GLU A 63 -18.28 -8.35 -13.64
N ASP A 64 -17.88 -9.62 -13.55
CA ASP A 64 -17.09 -10.11 -12.41
C ASP A 64 -15.76 -9.36 -12.28
N LYS A 65 -15.07 -9.14 -13.41
CA LYS A 65 -13.80 -8.40 -13.45
C LYS A 65 -13.98 -6.97 -12.96
N VAL A 66 -15.00 -6.26 -13.45
CA VAL A 66 -15.32 -4.89 -13.01
C VAL A 66 -15.60 -4.85 -11.51
N ASN A 67 -16.42 -5.77 -11.00
CA ASN A 67 -16.72 -5.83 -9.57
C ASN A 67 -15.46 -6.05 -8.72
N LEU A 68 -14.60 -7.01 -9.09
CA LEU A 68 -13.35 -7.27 -8.37
C LEU A 68 -12.37 -6.10 -8.46
N GLN A 69 -12.24 -5.47 -9.63
CA GLN A 69 -11.42 -4.27 -9.82
C GLN A 69 -11.89 -3.13 -8.90
N GLN A 70 -13.21 -2.90 -8.77
CA GLN A 70 -13.73 -1.89 -7.86
C GLN A 70 -13.36 -2.19 -6.39
N TYR A 71 -13.36 -3.45 -5.97
CA TYR A 71 -12.88 -3.83 -4.64
C TYR A 71 -11.38 -3.53 -4.47
N ILE A 72 -10.54 -3.83 -5.47
CA ILE A 72 -9.11 -3.50 -5.47
C ILE A 72 -8.91 -1.98 -5.36
N THR A 73 -9.65 -1.17 -6.12
CA THR A 73 -9.61 0.30 -6.05
C THR A 73 -9.97 0.81 -4.65
N ARG A 74 -10.94 0.21 -3.97
CA ARG A 74 -11.28 0.55 -2.57
C ARG A 74 -10.16 0.17 -1.60
N ILE A 75 -9.47 -0.96 -1.83
CA ILE A 75 -8.29 -1.35 -1.04
C ILE A 75 -7.16 -0.33 -1.24
N TYR A 76 -6.88 0.09 -2.48
CA TYR A 76 -5.90 1.17 -2.69
C TYR A 76 -6.33 2.46 -1.98
N GLY A 77 -7.61 2.80 -1.99
CA GLY A 77 -8.16 3.94 -1.26
C GLY A 77 -7.87 3.91 0.24
N SER A 78 -7.99 2.76 0.90
CA SER A 78 -7.73 2.63 2.35
C SER A 78 -6.25 2.75 2.72
N LEU A 79 -5.35 2.58 1.75
CA LEU A 79 -3.90 2.66 1.94
C LEU A 79 -3.34 4.07 1.67
N THR A 80 -4.15 5.00 1.18
CA THR A 80 -3.72 6.38 0.84
C THR A 80 -3.09 7.14 2.03
N THR A 81 -3.45 6.79 3.28
CA THR A 81 -2.80 7.31 4.50
C THR A 81 -1.28 7.13 4.48
N PHE A 82 -0.78 6.06 3.87
CA PHE A 82 0.65 5.75 3.80
C PHE A 82 1.36 6.46 2.64
N ASN A 83 0.66 7.23 1.79
CA ASN A 83 1.26 7.96 0.67
C ASN A 83 2.35 8.94 1.12
N ILE A 84 2.28 9.44 2.36
CA ILE A 84 3.30 10.32 2.93
C ILE A 84 4.71 9.70 2.93
N LEU A 85 4.81 8.37 2.94
CA LEU A 85 6.07 7.65 3.00
C LEU A 85 6.76 7.55 1.64
N PHE A 86 6.05 7.73 0.53
CA PHE A 86 6.64 7.65 -0.81
C PHE A 86 7.33 8.98 -1.16
N ARG A 87 8.53 8.89 -1.74
CA ARG A 87 9.22 10.07 -2.27
C ARG A 87 8.52 10.60 -3.52
N ASP A 88 8.16 9.68 -4.42
CA ASP A 88 7.68 9.98 -5.76
C ASP A 88 6.17 9.70 -5.86
N LYS A 89 5.40 10.66 -6.40
CA LYS A 89 3.93 10.58 -6.44
C LYS A 89 3.40 9.43 -7.30
N GLU A 90 4.17 8.98 -8.28
CA GLU A 90 3.84 7.85 -9.17
C GLU A 90 3.70 6.51 -8.42
N HIS A 91 4.31 6.41 -7.23
CA HIS A 91 4.24 5.23 -6.39
C HIS A 91 3.06 5.22 -5.41
N ASN A 92 2.34 6.34 -5.32
CA ASN A 92 1.23 6.50 -4.40
C ASN A 92 0.10 5.51 -4.68
N PHE A 93 -0.58 5.14 -3.61
CA PHE A 93 -1.88 4.51 -3.70
C PHE A 93 -2.92 5.53 -4.19
N VAL A 94 -3.76 5.10 -5.13
CA VAL A 94 -4.86 5.91 -5.67
C VAL A 94 -6.14 5.10 -5.53
N GLY A 95 -7.14 5.67 -4.84
CA GLY A 95 -8.47 5.08 -4.72
C GLY A 95 -9.54 5.99 -5.32
N SER A 96 -10.79 5.56 -5.22
CA SER A 96 -11.96 6.24 -5.81
C SER A 96 -12.37 7.55 -5.14
N GLY A 97 -11.68 7.98 -4.08
CA GLY A 97 -11.99 9.21 -3.31
C GLY A 97 -11.16 10.44 -3.67
N GLY A 98 -10.20 10.33 -4.60
CA GLY A 98 -9.33 11.43 -5.01
C GLY A 98 -9.95 12.39 -6.05
N ASP A 99 -11.05 11.99 -6.69
CA ASP A 99 -11.79 12.79 -7.67
C ASP A 99 -13.03 13.45 -7.02
N LYS A 100 -12.81 14.36 -6.07
CA LYS A 100 -13.83 15.31 -5.62
C LYS A 100 -13.29 16.72 -5.59
#